data_AF-A0A2V7HEG9-F1
#
_entry.id   AF-A0A2V7HEG9-F1
#
_cell.length_a   1.000
_cell.length_b   1.000
_cell.length_c   1.000
_cell.angle_alpha   90.00
_cell.angle_beta   90.00
_cell.angle_gamma   90.00
#
_symmetry.space_group_name_H-M   'P 1'
#
loop_
_entity.id
_entity.type
_entity.pdbx_description
1 polymer ?
#
loop_
_entity_poly.entity_id
_entity_poly.type
_entity_poly.pdbx_seq_one_letter_code
_entity_poly.pdbx_strand_id
1 'polypeptide(L)'
;MFDSFAQIFPAQWQGAVLLLLAPLRWLADVQSTIVQALLGAHPAGRLLLWVVLLIPALVIAAGMWCTALSLYTIPFRSGRGTFVTALLMTWWDAGRCIWLFWTGIMRVGVALVGWVIGSVRFGLLMLKNLLVGIVRSPLTMLDGASRSYFQPGVPWVAFLVLTVWCAIESTVFTFTLQPTLIEVFGSLTGFDPNPRIMAPLLWMFLFLLVAGSFACVQVVTDAIKTKKIGTIVQMLVVESAVMFFEVIFLYRELIDAITPWIAQQSGDSVRLGLGATLALASFGWLGVRGMSWFLFGRFGTPALLAVLSRQAVEHQSGARPAAAPPQPEIWRAPINALKAETAWFHEEAKRMFELLTLPVLQLFAAAINFAVIVVQSHPMFELPFTSLDDVLATTPTWFHARPSHEKREKGRMRTPMDPMPRIAS
;
A
#
# COMPACT_ATOMS: atom_id res chain seq x y z
N MET A 1 -32.55 -43.52 -22.25
CA MET A 1 -32.25 -42.71 -23.46
C MET A 1 -32.00 -43.59 -24.69
N PHE A 2 -31.12 -44.60 -24.62
CA PHE A 2 -30.87 -45.48 -25.78
C PHE A 2 -32.02 -46.45 -26.08
N ASP A 3 -32.72 -46.95 -25.05
CA ASP A 3 -33.88 -47.83 -25.24
C ASP A 3 -35.06 -47.11 -25.91
N SER A 4 -35.28 -45.83 -25.57
CA SER A 4 -36.26 -44.96 -26.24
C SER A 4 -35.88 -44.62 -27.68
N PHE A 5 -34.58 -44.60 -28.01
CA PHE A 5 -34.11 -44.42 -29.39
C PHE A 5 -34.33 -45.68 -30.24
N ALA A 6 -34.12 -46.86 -29.67
CA ALA A 6 -34.36 -48.14 -30.35
C ALA A 6 -35.84 -48.33 -30.72
N GLN A 7 -36.77 -47.80 -29.93
CA GLN A 7 -38.22 -47.87 -30.18
C GLN A 7 -38.68 -47.12 -31.45
N ILE A 8 -37.85 -46.25 -32.00
CA ILE A 8 -38.12 -45.54 -33.27
C ILE A 8 -37.99 -46.50 -34.47
N PHE A 9 -37.27 -47.61 -34.31
CA PHE A 9 -37.03 -48.59 -35.37
C PHE A 9 -38.03 -49.76 -35.32
N PRO A 10 -38.35 -50.38 -36.47
CA PRO A 10 -39.22 -51.55 -36.53
C PRO A 10 -38.72 -52.69 -35.62
N ALA A 11 -39.64 -53.45 -35.00
CA ALA A 11 -39.33 -54.46 -33.98
C ALA A 11 -38.22 -55.46 -34.38
N GLN A 12 -38.19 -55.86 -35.65
CA GLN A 12 -37.19 -56.77 -36.21
C GLN A 12 -35.74 -56.21 -36.23
N TRP A 13 -35.58 -54.88 -36.24
CA TRP A 13 -34.27 -54.20 -36.25
C TRP A 13 -33.82 -53.73 -34.88
N GLN A 14 -34.69 -53.74 -33.87
CA GLN A 14 -34.39 -53.23 -32.52
C GLN A 14 -33.21 -53.98 -31.88
N GLY A 15 -33.16 -55.30 -32.02
CA GLY A 15 -32.04 -56.10 -31.50
C GLY A 15 -30.69 -55.75 -32.14
N ALA A 16 -30.67 -55.52 -33.45
CA ALA A 16 -29.46 -55.12 -34.18
C ALA A 16 -29.00 -53.70 -33.80
N VAL A 17 -29.95 -52.77 -33.67
CA VAL A 17 -29.68 -51.38 -33.24
C VAL A 17 -29.15 -51.34 -31.80
N LEU A 18 -29.73 -52.13 -30.89
CA LEU A 18 -29.25 -52.24 -29.51
C LEU A 18 -27.86 -52.87 -29.43
N LEU A 19 -27.57 -53.87 -30.25
CA LEU A 19 -26.24 -54.49 -30.34
C LEU A 19 -25.21 -53.50 -30.89
N LEU A 20 -25.56 -52.71 -31.89
CA LEU A 20 -24.70 -51.65 -32.40
C LEU A 20 -24.46 -50.55 -31.37
N LEU A 21 -25.46 -50.17 -30.58
CA LEU A 21 -25.34 -49.16 -29.53
C LEU A 21 -24.74 -49.69 -28.22
N ALA A 22 -24.44 -50.99 -28.12
CA ALA A 22 -24.00 -51.61 -26.87
C ALA A 22 -22.76 -50.95 -26.24
N PRO A 23 -21.70 -50.59 -26.99
CA PRO A 23 -20.53 -49.89 -26.43
C PRO A 23 -20.87 -48.51 -25.84
N LEU A 24 -21.75 -47.75 -26.51
CA LEU A 24 -22.18 -46.42 -26.07
C LEU A 24 -23.11 -46.51 -24.85
N ARG A 25 -24.00 -47.51 -24.83
CA ARG A 25 -24.94 -47.76 -23.72
C ARG A 25 -24.19 -48.16 -22.44
N TRP A 26 -23.26 -49.10 -22.55
CA TRP A 26 -22.42 -49.52 -21.42
C TRP A 26 -21.65 -48.35 -20.82
N LEU A 27 -21.08 -47.48 -21.67
CA LEU A 27 -20.31 -46.33 -21.20
C LEU A 27 -21.18 -45.31 -20.45
N ALA A 28 -22.39 -45.04 -20.94
CA ALA A 28 -23.34 -44.14 -20.28
C ALA A 28 -23.79 -44.67 -18.92
N ASP A 29 -24.02 -45.98 -18.79
CA ASP A 29 -24.39 -46.62 -17.52
C ASP A 29 -23.25 -46.51 -16.49
N VAL A 30 -22.01 -46.77 -16.91
CA VAL A 30 -20.82 -46.63 -16.05
C VAL A 30 -20.66 -45.17 -15.55
N GLN A 31 -20.83 -44.17 -16.44
CA GLN A 31 -20.73 -42.76 -16.06
C GLN A 31 -21.84 -42.34 -15.09
N SER A 32 -23.06 -42.80 -15.30
CA SER A 32 -24.19 -42.51 -14.39
C SER A 32 -23.95 -43.04 -12.98
N THR A 33 -23.34 -44.23 -12.87
CA THR A 33 -22.99 -44.86 -11.59
C THR A 33 -21.92 -44.06 -10.85
N ILE A 34 -20.89 -43.58 -11.56
CA ILE A 34 -19.83 -42.74 -10.99
C ILE A 34 -20.37 -41.40 -10.49
N VAL A 35 -21.23 -40.74 -11.27
CA VAL A 35 -21.83 -39.46 -10.89
C VAL A 35 -22.74 -39.59 -9.68
N GLN A 36 -23.56 -40.64 -9.62
CA GLN A 36 -24.42 -40.93 -8.47
C GLN A 36 -23.60 -41.22 -7.21
N ALA A 37 -22.51 -41.99 -7.33
CA ALA A 37 -21.58 -42.24 -6.23
C ALA A 37 -20.93 -40.94 -5.71
N LEU A 38 -20.59 -40.00 -6.61
CA LEU A 38 -20.03 -38.69 -6.24
C LEU A 38 -21.04 -37.79 -5.52
N LEU A 39 -22.30 -37.81 -5.93
CA LEU A 39 -23.37 -36.98 -5.36
C LEU A 39 -23.80 -37.46 -3.96
N GLY A 40 -23.61 -38.74 -3.64
CA GLY A 40 -23.91 -39.31 -2.33
C GLY A 40 -22.91 -38.99 -1.20
N ALA A 41 -21.74 -38.42 -1.51
CA ALA A 41 -20.68 -38.17 -0.53
C ALA A 41 -20.96 -36.95 0.38
N HIS A 42 -20.43 -36.96 1.61
CA HIS A 42 -20.45 -35.82 2.56
C HIS A 42 -19.97 -34.51 1.90
N PRO A 43 -20.54 -33.35 2.26
CA PRO A 43 -20.32 -32.08 1.55
C PRO A 43 -18.85 -31.64 1.50
N ALA A 44 -18.09 -31.82 2.59
CA ALA A 44 -16.67 -31.49 2.63
C ALA A 44 -15.80 -32.45 1.80
N GLY A 45 -16.08 -33.75 1.88
CA GLY A 45 -15.39 -34.76 1.07
C GLY A 45 -15.69 -34.61 -0.41
N ARG A 46 -16.92 -34.19 -0.76
CA ARG A 46 -17.35 -33.91 -2.13
C ARG A 46 -16.52 -32.79 -2.76
N LEU A 47 -16.29 -31.69 -2.04
CA LEU A 47 -15.55 -30.55 -2.57
C LEU A 47 -14.08 -30.91 -2.87
N LEU A 48 -13.44 -31.67 -1.98
CA LEU A 48 -12.09 -32.20 -2.20
C LEU A 48 -12.03 -33.15 -3.40
N LEU A 49 -13.01 -34.06 -3.50
CA LEU A 49 -13.10 -35.02 -4.60
C LEU A 49 -13.30 -34.32 -5.95
N TRP A 50 -14.13 -33.28 -5.99
CA TRP A 50 -14.36 -32.47 -7.18
C TRP A 50 -13.10 -31.73 -7.63
N VAL A 51 -12.35 -31.12 -6.71
CA VAL A 51 -11.13 -30.38 -7.07
C VAL A 51 -10.02 -31.32 -7.59
N VAL A 52 -9.89 -32.52 -7.01
CA VAL A 52 -8.79 -33.45 -7.31
C VAL A 52 -9.11 -34.42 -8.44
N LEU A 53 -10.36 -34.86 -8.60
CA LEU A 53 -10.71 -35.95 -9.53
C LEU A 53 -11.50 -35.49 -10.74
N LEU A 54 -12.10 -34.30 -10.74
CA LEU A 54 -12.96 -33.88 -11.86
C LEU A 54 -12.20 -33.78 -13.19
N ILE A 55 -11.06 -33.07 -13.21
CA ILE A 55 -10.32 -32.86 -14.46
C ILE A 55 -9.79 -34.20 -15.02
N PRO A 56 -9.14 -35.07 -14.23
CA PRO A 56 -8.77 -36.41 -14.70
C PRO A 56 -9.97 -37.26 -15.16
N ALA A 57 -11.08 -37.22 -14.43
CA ALA A 57 -12.28 -37.98 -14.78
C ALA A 57 -12.88 -37.51 -16.11
N LEU A 58 -12.85 -36.21 -16.41
CA LEU A 58 -13.29 -35.67 -17.70
C LEU A 58 -12.40 -36.14 -18.85
N VAL A 59 -11.08 -36.19 -18.67
CA VAL A 59 -10.15 -36.71 -19.70
C VAL A 59 -10.40 -38.19 -19.95
N ILE A 60 -10.57 -38.98 -18.89
CA ILE A 60 -10.88 -40.42 -19.00
C ILE A 60 -12.22 -40.61 -19.72
N ALA A 61 -13.25 -39.84 -19.36
CA ALA A 61 -14.55 -39.87 -20.01
C ALA A 61 -14.43 -39.52 -21.50
N ALA A 62 -13.72 -38.44 -21.83
CA ALA A 62 -13.47 -38.03 -23.22
C ALA A 62 -12.74 -39.13 -24.01
N GLY A 63 -11.68 -39.72 -23.43
CA GLY A 63 -10.94 -40.84 -24.03
C GLY A 63 -11.81 -42.07 -24.26
N MET A 64 -12.66 -42.44 -23.29
CA MET A 64 -13.59 -43.57 -23.42
C MET A 64 -14.63 -43.32 -24.53
N TRP A 65 -15.22 -42.12 -24.59
CA TRP A 65 -16.18 -41.76 -25.65
C TRP A 65 -15.51 -41.75 -27.03
N CYS A 66 -14.31 -41.19 -27.15
CA CYS A 66 -13.53 -41.18 -28.39
C CYS A 66 -13.15 -42.60 -28.84
N THR A 67 -12.78 -43.47 -27.90
CA THR A 67 -12.45 -44.88 -28.17
C THR A 67 -13.70 -45.65 -28.62
N ALA A 68 -14.84 -45.46 -27.96
CA ALA A 68 -16.12 -46.08 -28.36
C ALA A 68 -16.57 -45.61 -29.76
N LEU A 69 -16.44 -44.32 -30.06
CA LEU A 69 -16.73 -43.75 -31.38
C LEU A 69 -15.78 -44.29 -32.45
N SER A 70 -14.50 -44.46 -32.12
CA SER A 70 -13.51 -45.00 -33.05
C SER A 70 -13.82 -46.43 -33.49
N LEU A 71 -14.48 -47.22 -32.62
CA LEU A 71 -14.83 -48.60 -32.92
C LEU A 71 -15.71 -48.71 -34.17
N TYR A 72 -16.58 -47.72 -34.41
CA TYR A 72 -17.43 -47.64 -35.59
C TYR A 72 -16.69 -47.18 -36.86
N THR A 73 -15.56 -46.50 -36.72
CA THR A 73 -14.80 -45.94 -37.86
C THR A 73 -13.66 -46.83 -38.32
N ILE A 74 -13.15 -47.73 -37.47
CA ILE A 74 -12.06 -48.68 -37.77
C ILE A 74 -12.29 -49.52 -39.05
N PRO A 75 -13.49 -50.08 -39.32
CA PRO A 75 -13.72 -50.89 -40.52
C PRO A 75 -13.51 -50.11 -41.82
N PHE A 76 -13.79 -48.80 -41.80
CA PHE A 76 -13.80 -47.94 -42.99
C PHE A 76 -12.50 -47.12 -43.17
N ARG A 77 -11.56 -47.21 -42.23
CA ARG A 77 -10.33 -46.39 -42.21
C ARG A 77 -9.15 -47.07 -42.90
N SER A 78 -8.44 -46.34 -43.76
CA SER A 78 -7.12 -46.73 -44.29
C SER A 78 -6.04 -46.50 -43.22
N GLY A 79 -5.06 -47.41 -43.09
CA GLY A 79 -4.01 -47.29 -42.06
C GLY A 79 -4.43 -47.70 -40.64
N ARG A 80 -5.25 -48.75 -40.51
CA ARG A 80 -5.81 -49.26 -39.22
C ARG A 80 -4.75 -49.46 -38.14
N GLY A 81 -3.59 -50.02 -38.49
CA GLY A 81 -2.49 -50.25 -37.55
C GLY A 81 -1.98 -48.95 -36.94
N THR A 82 -1.64 -47.96 -37.78
CA THR A 82 -1.16 -46.65 -37.35
C THR A 82 -2.18 -45.91 -36.48
N PHE A 83 -3.47 -46.00 -36.83
CA PHE A 83 -4.55 -45.42 -36.02
C PHE A 83 -4.66 -46.06 -34.64
N VAL A 84 -4.63 -47.39 -34.56
CA VAL A 84 -4.70 -48.11 -33.27
C VAL A 84 -3.46 -47.82 -32.42
N THR A 85 -2.27 -47.76 -33.03
CA THR A 85 -1.04 -47.37 -32.32
C THR A 85 -1.11 -45.94 -31.80
N ALA A 86 -1.61 -44.98 -32.60
CA ALA A 86 -1.78 -43.59 -32.17
C ALA A 86 -2.81 -43.47 -31.02
N LEU A 87 -3.90 -44.22 -31.09
CA LEU A 87 -4.92 -44.26 -30.03
C LEU A 87 -4.36 -44.82 -28.71
N LEU A 88 -3.57 -45.89 -28.78
CA LEU A 88 -2.90 -46.48 -27.61
C LEU A 88 -1.84 -45.54 -27.01
N MET A 89 -1.04 -44.88 -27.85
CA MET A 89 -0.07 -43.88 -27.40
C MET A 89 -0.76 -42.70 -26.71
N THR A 90 -1.94 -42.30 -27.18
CA THR A 90 -2.71 -41.21 -26.56
C THR A 90 -3.27 -41.59 -25.20
N TRP A 91 -3.70 -42.84 -25.02
CA TRP A 91 -4.05 -43.37 -23.70
C TRP A 91 -2.86 -43.41 -22.75
N TRP A 92 -1.68 -43.77 -23.26
CA TRP A 92 -0.44 -43.73 -22.48
C TRP A 92 -0.08 -42.30 -22.06
N ASP A 93 -0.16 -41.34 -22.98
CA ASP A 93 0.10 -39.92 -22.73
C ASP A 93 -0.89 -39.33 -21.74
N ALA A 94 -2.18 -39.64 -21.88
CA ALA A 94 -3.21 -39.24 -20.93
C ALA A 94 -2.93 -39.78 -19.52
N GLY A 95 -2.51 -41.05 -19.40
CA GLY A 95 -2.08 -41.63 -18.13
C GLY A 95 -0.90 -40.88 -17.49
N ARG A 96 0.12 -40.54 -18.29
CA ARG A 96 1.27 -39.75 -17.83
C ARG A 96 0.84 -38.34 -17.39
N CYS A 97 -0.05 -37.68 -18.12
CA CYS A 97 -0.57 -36.36 -17.76
C CYS A 97 -1.43 -36.38 -16.49
N ILE A 98 -2.24 -37.42 -16.28
CA ILE A 98 -3.01 -37.60 -15.03
C ILE A 98 -2.07 -37.78 -13.85
N TRP A 99 -1.01 -38.58 -14.02
CA TRP A 99 0.01 -38.73 -12.99
C TRP A 99 0.72 -37.41 -12.67
N LEU A 100 1.15 -36.68 -13.71
CA LEU A 100 1.81 -35.38 -13.57
C LEU A 100 0.90 -34.36 -12.87
N PHE A 101 -0.41 -34.38 -13.16
CA PHE A 101 -1.40 -33.55 -12.48
C PHE A 101 -1.45 -33.81 -10.96
N TRP A 102 -1.47 -35.06 -10.52
CA TRP A 102 -1.42 -35.37 -9.08
C TRP A 102 -0.09 -34.97 -8.44
N THR A 103 1.04 -35.20 -9.12
CA THR A 103 2.35 -34.74 -8.61
C THR A 103 2.43 -33.21 -8.54
N GLY A 104 1.81 -32.50 -9.48
CA GLY A 104 1.68 -31.05 -9.50
C GLY A 104 0.88 -30.54 -8.30
N ILE A 105 -0.30 -31.12 -8.06
CA ILE A 105 -1.13 -30.81 -6.88
C ILE A 105 -0.36 -31.04 -5.57
N MET A 106 0.35 -32.16 -5.44
CA MET A 106 1.16 -32.45 -4.25
C MET A 106 2.26 -31.40 -4.04
N ARG A 107 2.95 -30.98 -5.11
CA ARG A 107 3.97 -29.91 -5.03
C ARG A 107 3.37 -28.57 -4.62
N VAL A 108 2.21 -28.21 -5.16
CA VAL A 108 1.47 -27.01 -4.74
C VAL A 108 1.08 -27.09 -3.26
N GLY A 109 0.63 -28.25 -2.79
CA GLY A 109 0.31 -28.48 -1.37
C GLY A 109 1.52 -28.26 -0.46
N VAL A 110 2.68 -28.81 -0.81
CA VAL A 110 3.93 -28.60 -0.05
C VAL A 110 4.35 -27.13 -0.08
N ALA A 111 4.25 -26.47 -1.23
CA ALA A 111 4.59 -25.05 -1.37
C ALA A 111 3.68 -24.16 -0.50
N LEU A 112 2.37 -24.43 -0.47
CA LEU A 112 1.41 -23.72 0.38
C LEU A 112 1.76 -23.82 1.87
N VAL A 113 2.13 -25.02 2.34
CA VAL A 113 2.56 -25.22 3.73
C VAL A 113 3.83 -24.42 4.02
N GLY A 114 4.83 -24.47 3.13
CA GLY A 114 6.04 -23.67 3.24
C GLY A 114 5.76 -22.17 3.30
N TRP A 115 4.74 -21.70 2.55
CA TRP A 115 4.33 -20.31 2.49
C TRP A 115 3.62 -19.84 3.76
N VAL A 116 2.75 -20.66 4.34
CA VAL A 116 2.13 -20.39 5.65
C VAL A 116 3.21 -20.22 6.71
N ILE A 117 4.19 -21.13 6.73
CA ILE A 117 5.33 -21.05 7.67
C ILE A 117 6.16 -19.78 7.43
N GLY A 118 6.48 -19.47 6.17
CA GLY A 118 7.22 -18.27 5.78
C GLY A 118 6.51 -16.98 6.17
N SER A 119 5.20 -16.91 5.94
CA SER A 119 4.36 -15.75 6.26
C SER A 119 4.26 -15.51 7.75
N VAL A 120 4.09 -16.58 8.55
CA VAL A 120 4.09 -16.48 10.02
C VAL A 120 5.44 -16.01 10.53
N ARG A 121 6.54 -16.59 10.04
CA ARG A 121 7.90 -16.19 10.42
C ARG A 121 8.16 -14.72 10.07
N PHE A 122 7.74 -14.28 8.89
CA PHE A 122 7.86 -12.89 8.46
C PHE A 122 7.06 -11.96 9.37
N GLY A 123 5.78 -12.27 9.64
CA GLY A 123 4.94 -11.49 10.54
C GLY A 123 5.56 -11.32 11.94
N LEU A 124 6.16 -12.39 12.47
CA LEU A 124 6.89 -12.34 13.75
C LEU A 124 8.14 -11.46 13.70
N LEU A 125 8.92 -11.50 12.61
CA LEU A 125 10.11 -10.66 12.43
C LEU A 125 9.74 -9.18 12.26
N MET A 126 8.69 -8.89 11.51
CA MET A 126 8.15 -7.53 11.34
C MET A 126 7.68 -6.97 12.68
N LEU A 127 6.91 -7.74 13.45
CA LEU A 127 6.43 -7.35 14.78
C LEU A 127 7.58 -7.09 15.75
N LYS A 128 8.60 -7.97 15.75
CA LYS A 128 9.82 -7.78 16.54
C LYS A 128 10.53 -6.48 16.18
N ASN A 129 10.71 -6.19 14.89
CA ASN A 129 11.39 -4.99 14.43
C ASN A 129 10.58 -3.72 14.74
N LEU A 130 9.26 -3.77 14.64
CA LEU A 130 8.36 -2.68 15.03
C LEU A 130 8.46 -2.39 16.54
N LEU A 131 8.42 -3.43 17.38
CA LEU A 131 8.57 -3.31 18.84
C LEU A 131 9.93 -2.70 19.21
N VAL A 132 11.02 -3.20 18.62
CA VAL A 132 12.36 -2.64 18.83
C VAL A 132 12.45 -1.20 18.34
N GLY A 133 11.79 -0.88 17.21
CA GLY A 133 11.70 0.48 16.67
C GLY A 133 10.97 1.44 17.61
N ILE A 134 9.82 1.03 18.17
CA ILE A 134 9.04 1.83 19.13
C ILE A 134 9.85 2.09 20.40
N VAL A 135 10.56 1.07 20.91
CA VAL A 135 11.38 1.20 22.12
C VAL A 135 12.62 2.07 21.90
N ARG A 136 13.28 1.99 20.73
CA ARG A 136 14.50 2.76 20.43
C ARG A 136 14.23 4.17 19.87
N SER A 137 13.06 4.40 19.29
CA SER A 137 12.63 5.68 18.71
C SER A 137 12.77 6.89 19.66
N PRO A 138 12.24 6.86 20.91
CA PRO A 138 12.33 8.03 21.79
C PRO A 138 13.78 8.38 22.14
N LEU A 139 14.65 7.38 22.30
CA LEU A 139 16.07 7.60 22.61
C LEU A 139 16.82 8.24 21.43
N THR A 140 16.54 7.80 20.20
CA THR A 140 17.15 8.38 19.00
C THR A 140 16.62 9.78 18.66
N MET A 141 15.36 10.07 18.98
CA MET A 141 14.78 11.41 18.84
C MET A 141 15.36 12.40 19.87
N LEU A 142 15.66 11.94 21.09
CA LEU A 142 16.34 12.76 22.10
C LEU A 142 17.79 13.09 21.71
N ASP A 143 18.53 12.15 21.12
CA ASP A 143 19.90 12.39 20.64
C ASP A 143 19.95 13.29 19.39
N GLY A 144 18.98 13.15 18.49
CA GLY A 144 18.84 14.01 17.32
C GLY A 144 18.43 15.44 17.71
N ALA A 145 17.48 15.58 18.63
CA ALA A 145 17.07 16.86 19.17
C ALA A 145 18.21 17.51 19.98
N SER A 146 18.96 16.75 20.79
CA SER A 146 20.06 17.34 21.55
C SER A 146 21.13 17.95 20.63
N ARG A 147 21.51 17.29 19.54
CA ARG A 147 22.53 17.81 18.62
C ARG A 147 22.07 18.92 17.69
N SER A 148 20.78 18.97 17.35
CA SER A 148 20.23 20.01 16.46
C SER A 148 19.74 21.24 17.22
N TYR A 149 19.30 21.09 18.47
CA TYR A 149 18.92 22.22 19.33
C TYR A 149 20.13 22.78 20.11
N PHE A 150 21.08 21.96 20.59
CA PHE A 150 22.28 22.46 21.30
C PHE A 150 23.48 22.71 20.35
N GLN A 151 23.28 23.51 19.30
CA GLN A 151 24.43 24.09 18.60
C GLN A 151 24.97 25.30 19.39
N PRO A 152 26.30 25.43 19.58
CA PRO A 152 26.90 26.60 20.20
C PRO A 152 26.70 27.82 19.30
N GLY A 153 25.87 28.77 19.75
CA GLY A 153 25.54 30.00 18.99
C GLY A 153 24.12 30.54 19.19
N VAL A 154 23.19 29.73 19.73
CA VAL A 154 21.83 30.20 20.05
C VAL A 154 21.84 30.91 21.42
N PRO A 155 21.31 32.15 21.53
CA PRO A 155 21.23 32.88 22.81
C PRO A 155 20.12 32.29 23.68
N TRP A 156 20.34 31.07 24.18
CA TRP A 156 19.40 30.31 25.03
C TRP A 156 18.95 31.10 26.26
N VAL A 157 19.84 31.90 26.83
CA VAL A 157 19.52 32.79 27.94
C VAL A 157 18.45 33.81 27.54
N ALA A 158 18.57 34.44 26.37
CA ALA A 158 17.57 35.40 25.89
C ALA A 158 16.23 34.73 25.56
N PHE A 159 16.24 33.51 25.02
CA PHE A 159 15.04 32.71 24.78
C PHE A 159 14.31 32.34 26.08
N LEU A 160 15.05 31.84 27.08
CA LEU A 160 14.50 31.48 28.38
C LEU A 160 13.96 32.70 29.11
N VAL A 161 14.71 33.80 29.12
CA VAL A 161 14.28 35.05 29.76
C VAL A 161 13.05 35.64 29.05
N LEU A 162 12.99 35.60 27.72
CA LEU A 162 11.79 36.03 26.97
C LEU A 162 10.59 35.14 27.29
N THR A 163 10.78 33.83 27.37
CA THR A 163 9.71 32.87 27.69
C THR A 163 9.20 33.05 29.11
N VAL A 164 10.11 33.27 30.07
CA VAL A 164 9.77 33.62 31.46
C VAL A 164 9.05 34.97 31.50
N TRP A 165 9.48 35.96 30.72
CA TRP A 165 8.81 37.25 30.63
C TRP A 165 7.38 37.12 30.09
N CYS A 166 7.17 36.40 28.99
CA CYS A 166 5.84 36.11 28.45
C CYS A 166 4.97 35.37 29.47
N ALA A 167 5.55 34.45 30.26
CA ALA A 167 4.85 33.76 31.34
C ALA A 167 4.44 34.72 32.47
N ILE A 168 5.31 35.65 32.86
CA ILE A 168 5.00 36.69 33.86
C ILE A 168 3.89 37.61 33.35
N GLU A 169 4.01 38.12 32.12
CA GLU A 169 3.02 39.01 31.50
C GLU A 169 1.65 38.32 31.38
N SER A 170 1.63 37.06 30.89
CA SER A 170 0.40 36.25 30.87
C SER A 170 -0.19 36.04 32.25
N THR A 171 0.65 35.83 33.27
CA THR A 171 0.19 35.65 34.66
C THR A 171 -0.48 36.92 35.19
N VAL A 172 0.15 38.08 35.01
CA VAL A 172 -0.40 39.38 35.41
C VAL A 172 -1.74 39.62 34.73
N PHE A 173 -1.83 39.41 33.42
CA PHE A 173 -3.09 39.59 32.68
C PHE A 173 -4.17 38.57 33.05
N THR A 174 -3.78 37.34 33.38
CA THR A 174 -4.73 36.33 33.87
C THR A 174 -5.38 36.81 35.17
N PHE A 175 -4.59 37.36 36.10
CA PHE A 175 -5.12 37.89 37.36
C PHE A 175 -6.01 39.12 37.17
N THR A 176 -5.69 39.99 36.21
CA THR A 176 -6.51 41.19 35.96
C THR A 176 -7.80 40.87 35.20
N LEU A 177 -7.77 39.91 34.27
CA LEU A 177 -8.94 39.56 33.44
C LEU A 177 -9.86 38.50 34.02
N GLN A 178 -9.40 37.74 35.00
CA GLN A 178 -10.18 36.65 35.58
C GLN A 178 -11.56 37.12 36.10
N PRO A 179 -11.70 38.24 36.83
CA PRO A 179 -13.01 38.72 37.28
C PRO A 179 -13.94 39.08 36.11
N THR A 180 -13.43 39.86 35.15
CA THR A 180 -14.18 40.31 33.98
C THR A 180 -14.66 39.13 33.12
N LEU A 181 -13.81 38.11 32.96
CA LEU A 181 -14.12 36.93 32.18
C LEU A 181 -15.15 36.04 32.89
N ILE A 182 -15.09 35.90 34.20
CA ILE A 182 -16.12 35.17 34.98
C ILE A 182 -17.49 35.86 34.84
N GLU A 183 -17.55 37.19 34.87
CA GLU A 183 -18.79 37.95 34.69
C GLU A 183 -19.38 37.82 33.28
N VAL A 184 -18.53 37.91 32.24
CA VAL A 184 -18.96 37.76 30.84
C VAL A 184 -19.40 36.32 30.55
N PHE A 185 -18.67 35.31 31.02
CA PHE A 185 -19.09 33.92 30.83
C PHE A 185 -20.30 33.57 31.68
N GLY A 186 -20.41 34.11 32.90
CA GLY A 186 -21.58 33.94 33.76
C GLY A 186 -22.85 34.52 33.12
N SER A 187 -22.75 35.72 32.52
CA SER A 187 -23.87 36.36 31.82
C SER A 187 -24.24 35.68 30.49
N LEU A 188 -23.29 35.09 29.77
CA LEU A 188 -23.55 34.38 28.50
C LEU A 188 -24.07 32.95 28.69
N THR A 189 -23.61 32.24 29.73
CA THR A 189 -23.90 30.81 29.92
C THR A 189 -24.91 30.52 31.02
N GLY A 190 -25.19 31.49 31.91
CA GLY A 190 -26.09 31.33 33.05
C GLY A 190 -25.55 30.43 34.17
N PHE A 191 -24.30 29.97 34.07
CA PHE A 191 -23.60 29.16 35.07
C PHE A 191 -22.32 29.88 35.51
N ASP A 192 -21.98 29.79 36.80
CA ASP A 192 -20.70 30.26 37.31
C ASP A 192 -19.57 29.33 36.84
N PRO A 193 -18.69 29.78 35.92
CA PRO A 193 -17.61 28.93 35.42
C PRO A 193 -16.62 28.60 36.54
N ASN A 194 -16.23 27.32 36.65
CA ASN A 194 -15.29 26.87 37.66
C ASN A 194 -13.92 27.58 37.50
N PRO A 195 -13.49 28.41 38.49
CA PRO A 195 -12.27 29.20 38.39
C PRO A 195 -11.01 28.36 38.18
N ARG A 196 -11.01 27.10 38.63
CA ARG A 196 -9.86 26.18 38.54
C ARG A 196 -9.57 25.70 37.12
N ILE A 197 -10.58 25.70 36.25
CA ILE A 197 -10.43 25.29 34.84
C ILE A 197 -10.24 26.52 33.95
N MET A 198 -10.94 27.62 34.26
CA MET A 198 -10.88 28.84 33.48
C MET A 198 -9.52 29.53 33.56
N ALA A 199 -8.91 29.59 34.76
CA ALA A 199 -7.62 30.25 34.96
C ALA A 199 -6.47 29.66 34.11
N PRO A 200 -6.21 28.34 34.09
CA PRO A 200 -5.13 27.79 33.26
C PRO A 200 -5.41 27.89 31.75
N LEU A 201 -6.69 27.83 31.34
CA LEU A 201 -7.07 27.99 29.93
C LEU A 201 -6.83 29.42 29.46
N LEU A 202 -7.25 30.41 30.25
CA LEU A 202 -7.01 31.83 29.99
C LEU A 202 -5.52 32.12 29.97
N TRP A 203 -4.76 31.60 30.94
CA TRP A 203 -3.31 31.76 31.00
C TRP A 203 -2.61 31.22 29.75
N MET A 204 -3.01 30.04 29.26
CA MET A 204 -2.44 29.45 28.05
C MET A 204 -2.76 30.30 26.81
N PHE A 205 -4.00 30.77 26.71
CA PHE A 205 -4.42 31.66 25.62
C PHE A 205 -3.64 32.98 25.63
N LEU A 206 -3.53 33.63 26.79
CA LEU A 206 -2.80 34.89 26.95
C LEU A 206 -1.30 34.72 26.73
N PHE A 207 -0.73 33.59 27.16
CA PHE A 207 0.67 33.28 26.91
C PHE A 207 0.96 33.17 25.42
N LEU A 208 0.09 32.48 24.67
CA LEU A 208 0.22 32.34 23.23
C LEU A 208 0.02 33.68 22.51
N LEU A 209 -0.93 34.49 22.97
CA LEU A 209 -1.20 35.82 22.43
C LEU A 209 0.01 36.76 22.63
N VAL A 210 0.57 36.81 23.85
CA VAL A 210 1.73 37.63 24.17
C VAL A 210 2.97 37.17 23.39
N ALA A 211 3.24 35.87 23.34
CA ALA A 211 4.32 35.29 22.54
C ALA A 211 4.14 35.57 21.04
N GLY A 212 2.90 35.52 20.55
CA GLY A 212 2.52 35.84 19.18
C GLY A 212 2.84 37.27 18.79
N SER A 213 2.54 38.26 19.63
CA SER A 213 2.90 39.67 19.34
C SER A 213 4.41 39.88 19.29
N PHE A 214 5.21 39.21 20.14
CA PHE A 214 6.68 39.29 20.00
C PHE A 214 7.16 38.70 18.67
N ALA A 215 6.62 37.55 18.26
CA ALA A 215 6.90 36.97 16.94
C ALA A 215 6.55 37.93 15.80
N CYS A 216 5.45 38.69 15.94
CA CYS A 216 5.03 39.68 14.97
C CYS A 216 6.03 40.82 14.83
N VAL A 217 6.50 41.39 15.95
CA VAL A 217 7.53 42.45 15.98
C VAL A 217 8.86 41.97 15.37
N GLN A 218 9.22 40.69 15.52
CA GLN A 218 10.40 40.10 14.86
C GLN A 218 10.26 40.08 13.34
N VAL A 219 9.11 39.64 12.83
CA VAL A 219 8.86 39.60 11.39
C VAL A 219 8.87 41.02 10.80
N VAL A 220 8.32 42.02 11.49
CA VAL A 220 8.43 43.44 11.09
C VAL A 220 9.91 43.87 11.02
N THR A 221 10.68 43.57 12.07
CA THR A 221 12.10 43.95 12.16
C THR A 221 12.93 43.32 11.04
N ASP A 222 12.69 42.05 10.75
CA ASP A 222 13.40 41.34 9.68
C ASP A 222 12.95 41.80 8.28
N ALA A 223 11.67 42.14 8.11
CA ALA A 223 11.15 42.74 6.87
C ALA A 223 11.76 44.13 6.61
N ILE A 224 11.98 44.93 7.65
CA ILE A 224 12.68 46.23 7.58
C ILE A 224 14.13 46.03 7.15
N LYS A 225 14.86 45.10 7.79
CA LYS A 225 16.25 44.79 7.43
C LYS A 225 16.39 44.30 5.97
N THR A 226 15.43 43.51 5.51
CA THR A 226 15.41 42.96 4.15
C THR A 226 14.77 43.89 3.10
N LYS A 227 14.34 45.10 3.51
CA LYS A 227 13.68 46.11 2.66
C LYS A 227 12.45 45.59 1.88
N LYS A 228 11.72 44.62 2.45
CA LYS A 228 10.51 44.04 1.84
C LYS A 228 9.27 44.85 2.21
N ILE A 229 9.01 45.92 1.45
CA ILE A 229 7.94 46.89 1.74
C ILE A 229 6.56 46.24 1.88
N GLY A 230 6.22 45.25 1.05
CA GLY A 230 4.93 44.55 1.12
C GLY A 230 4.72 43.79 2.44
N THR A 231 5.74 43.07 2.92
CA THR A 231 5.68 42.34 4.19
C THR A 231 5.64 43.30 5.38
N ILE A 232 6.35 44.44 5.31
CA ILE A 232 6.31 45.47 6.35
C ILE A 232 4.87 45.98 6.53
N VAL A 233 4.19 46.36 5.44
CA VAL A 233 2.83 46.90 5.52
C VAL A 233 1.84 45.86 6.05
N GLN A 234 1.89 44.63 5.53
CA GLN A 234 1.01 43.55 6.00
C GLN A 234 1.21 43.27 7.50
N MET A 235 2.46 43.19 7.94
CA MET A 235 2.77 42.86 9.32
C MET A 235 2.44 44.00 10.28
N LEU A 236 2.62 45.26 9.86
CA LEU A 236 2.19 46.44 10.60
C LEU A 236 0.67 46.48 10.79
N VAL A 237 -0.11 46.08 9.79
CA VAL A 237 -1.58 45.98 9.89
C VAL A 237 -1.99 44.90 10.90
N VAL A 238 -1.33 43.73 10.86
CA VAL A 238 -1.58 42.65 11.84
C VAL A 238 -1.22 43.11 13.25
N GLU A 239 -0.06 43.72 13.45
CA GLU A 239 0.35 44.24 14.76
C GLU A 239 -0.61 45.33 15.26
N SER A 240 -1.11 46.20 14.38
CA SER A 240 -2.09 47.23 14.76
C SER A 240 -3.43 46.62 15.20
N ALA A 241 -3.86 45.52 14.58
CA ALA A 241 -5.06 44.80 15.01
C ALA A 241 -4.87 44.10 16.36
N VAL A 242 -3.69 43.51 16.59
CA VAL A 242 -3.33 42.92 17.89
C VAL A 242 -3.25 43.99 18.96
N MET A 243 -2.60 45.12 18.68
CA MET A 243 -2.53 46.29 19.56
C MET A 243 -3.94 46.77 19.92
N PHE A 244 -4.85 46.88 18.96
CA PHE A 244 -6.24 47.28 19.24
C PHE A 244 -6.91 46.33 20.24
N PHE A 245 -6.76 45.02 20.04
CA PHE A 245 -7.32 44.01 20.94
C PHE A 245 -6.67 44.07 22.33
N GLU A 246 -5.33 44.08 22.41
CA GLU A 246 -4.59 44.12 23.66
C GLU A 246 -4.85 45.41 24.45
N VAL A 247 -4.95 46.56 23.78
CA VAL A 247 -5.21 47.82 24.48
C VAL A 247 -6.62 47.86 25.06
N ILE A 248 -7.63 47.44 24.29
CA ILE A 248 -9.04 47.53 24.72
C ILE A 248 -9.39 46.50 25.77
N PHE A 249 -8.91 45.26 25.61
CA PHE A 249 -9.29 44.15 26.49
C PHE A 249 -8.28 43.89 27.59
N LEU A 250 -6.98 44.04 27.37
CA LEU A 250 -5.95 43.66 28.35
C LEU A 250 -5.41 44.86 29.13
N TYR A 251 -4.79 45.81 28.44
CA TYR A 251 -4.11 46.94 29.09
C TYR A 251 -5.10 47.93 29.71
N ARG A 252 -6.30 48.10 29.16
CA ARG A 252 -7.34 48.89 29.80
C ARG A 252 -7.71 48.32 31.18
N GLU A 253 -8.01 47.03 31.26
CA GLU A 253 -8.37 46.38 32.52
C GLU A 253 -7.22 46.42 33.53
N LEU A 254 -5.96 46.33 33.05
CA LEU A 254 -4.77 46.55 33.87
C LEU A 254 -4.71 47.98 34.43
N ILE A 255 -4.93 49.00 33.59
CA ILE A 255 -4.93 50.40 34.02
C ILE A 255 -6.11 50.68 34.96
N ASP A 256 -7.30 50.16 34.68
CA ASP A 256 -8.49 50.32 35.53
C ASP A 256 -8.25 49.67 36.91
N ALA A 257 -7.54 48.53 36.97
CA ALA A 257 -7.14 47.90 38.24
C ALA A 257 -6.10 48.72 39.04
N ILE A 258 -5.22 49.47 38.37
CA ILE A 258 -4.16 50.29 39.00
C ILE A 258 -4.62 51.73 39.27
N THR A 259 -5.66 52.20 38.59
CA THR A 259 -6.18 53.58 38.70
C THR A 259 -6.51 54.01 40.13
N PRO A 260 -7.12 53.18 41.00
CA PRO A 260 -7.34 53.55 42.41
C PRO A 260 -6.06 53.87 43.17
N TRP A 261 -4.96 53.16 42.86
CA TRP A 261 -3.65 53.42 43.45
C TRP A 261 -3.03 54.73 42.93
N ILE A 262 -3.18 55.04 41.64
CA ILE A 262 -2.72 56.30 41.04
C ILE A 262 -3.47 57.50 41.62
N ALA A 263 -4.79 57.38 41.81
CA ALA A 263 -5.63 58.42 42.38
C ALA A 263 -5.26 58.73 43.84
N GLN A 264 -4.88 57.71 44.62
CA GLN A 264 -4.39 57.87 45.99
C GLN A 264 -3.05 58.59 46.07
N GLN A 265 -2.12 58.33 45.14
CA GLN A 265 -0.82 59.02 45.12
C GLN A 265 -0.89 60.45 44.55
N SER A 266 -1.84 60.72 43.66
CA SER A 266 -1.97 62.02 42.97
C SER A 266 -2.91 63.01 43.67
N GLY A 267 -3.34 62.69 44.90
CA GLY A 267 -4.16 63.57 45.73
C GLY A 267 -5.55 63.86 45.17
N ASP A 268 -6.25 62.83 44.64
CA ASP A 268 -7.65 62.88 44.17
C ASP A 268 -7.94 63.91 43.05
N SER A 269 -6.90 64.52 42.47
CA SER A 269 -7.00 65.60 41.48
C SER A 269 -7.15 65.12 40.03
N VAL A 270 -6.89 63.84 39.75
CA VAL A 270 -6.92 63.27 38.39
C VAL A 270 -7.93 62.14 38.31
N ARG A 271 -9.13 62.45 37.81
CA ARG A 271 -10.12 61.45 37.36
C ARG A 271 -9.83 61.11 35.90
N LEU A 272 -9.23 59.95 35.64
CA LEU A 272 -8.97 59.49 34.28
C LEU A 272 -10.30 59.16 33.59
N GLY A 273 -10.71 59.99 32.63
CA GLY A 273 -11.84 59.67 31.74
C GLY A 273 -11.49 58.55 30.76
N LEU A 274 -12.50 57.97 30.11
CA LEU A 274 -12.34 56.82 29.19
C LEU A 274 -11.30 57.05 28.07
N GLY A 275 -11.19 58.28 27.54
CA GLY A 275 -10.16 58.61 26.57
C GLY A 275 -8.74 58.66 27.15
N ALA A 276 -8.60 59.12 28.40
CA ALA A 276 -7.32 59.21 29.09
C ALA A 276 -6.82 57.83 29.52
N THR A 277 -7.71 56.93 29.96
CA THR A 277 -7.36 55.54 30.27
C THR A 277 -6.92 54.79 29.02
N LEU A 278 -7.62 54.96 27.89
CA LEU A 278 -7.24 54.32 26.62
C LEU A 278 -5.90 54.82 26.08
N ALA A 279 -5.62 56.12 26.21
CA ALA A 279 -4.34 56.70 25.82
C ALA A 279 -3.21 56.17 26.71
N LEU A 280 -3.41 56.14 28.04
CA LEU A 280 -2.44 55.61 28.99
C LEU A 280 -2.19 54.10 28.76
N ALA A 281 -3.24 53.33 28.48
CA ALA A 281 -3.15 51.91 28.11
C ALA A 281 -2.36 51.71 26.82
N SER A 282 -2.56 52.57 25.80
CA SER A 282 -1.82 52.51 24.54
C SER A 282 -0.33 52.84 24.73
N PHE A 283 0.00 53.85 25.52
CA PHE A 283 1.40 54.18 25.85
C PHE A 283 2.04 53.14 26.75
N GLY A 284 1.29 52.56 27.70
CA GLY A 284 1.72 51.44 28.53
C GLY A 284 2.04 50.21 27.68
N TRP A 285 1.16 49.88 26.73
CA TRP A 285 1.39 48.81 25.75
C TRP A 285 2.66 49.04 24.95
N LEU A 286 2.81 50.22 24.33
CA LEU A 286 3.98 50.55 23.52
C LEU A 286 5.27 50.54 24.35
N GLY A 287 5.20 51.03 25.60
CA GLY A 287 6.33 51.07 26.52
C GLY A 287 6.77 49.68 26.97
N VAL A 288 5.83 48.85 27.44
CA VAL A 288 6.13 47.47 27.88
C VAL A 288 6.62 46.63 26.69
N ARG A 289 5.96 46.70 25.53
CA ARG A 289 6.37 45.96 24.34
C ARG A 289 7.70 46.44 23.79
N GLY A 290 7.91 47.75 23.65
CA GLY A 290 9.15 48.32 23.15
C GLY A 290 10.35 48.01 24.06
N MET A 291 10.17 48.10 25.38
CA MET A 291 11.20 47.75 26.36
C MET A 291 11.51 46.26 26.34
N SER A 292 10.49 45.39 26.38
CA SER A 292 10.65 43.93 26.39
C SER A 292 11.27 43.44 25.08
N TRP A 293 10.91 44.08 23.97
CA TRP A 293 11.53 43.86 22.66
C TRP A 293 13.04 44.18 22.68
N PHE A 294 13.42 45.34 23.20
CA PHE A 294 14.82 45.77 23.24
C PHE A 294 15.68 44.93 24.19
N LEU A 295 15.15 44.59 25.37
CA LEU A 295 15.88 43.85 26.40
C LEU A 295 16.01 42.36 26.05
N PHE A 296 14.94 41.73 25.55
CA PHE A 296 14.88 40.28 25.38
C PHE A 296 14.44 39.86 23.97
N GLY A 297 13.44 40.54 23.40
CA GLY A 297 12.85 40.17 22.10
C GLY A 297 13.84 40.10 20.95
N ARG A 298 14.72 41.10 20.80
CA ARG A 298 15.70 41.16 19.68
C ARG A 298 16.66 39.96 19.61
N PHE A 299 16.86 39.27 20.74
CA PHE A 299 17.76 38.11 20.83
C PHE A 299 17.01 36.79 21.03
N GLY A 300 15.88 36.79 21.75
CA GLY A 300 15.12 35.59 22.11
C GLY A 300 14.06 35.18 21.08
N THR A 301 13.46 36.13 20.36
CA THR A 301 12.34 35.84 19.43
C THR A 301 12.73 35.01 18.21
N PRO A 302 13.93 35.14 17.61
CA PRO A 302 14.39 34.24 16.55
C PRO A 302 14.46 32.78 17.01
N ALA A 303 14.90 32.53 18.25
CA ALA A 303 14.94 31.19 18.83
C ALA A 303 13.53 30.68 19.15
N LEU A 304 12.62 31.54 19.62
CA LEU A 304 11.20 31.22 19.81
C LEU A 304 10.53 30.80 18.50
N LEU A 305 10.75 31.55 17.41
CA LEU A 305 10.24 31.23 16.08
C LEU A 305 10.80 29.91 15.55
N ALA A 306 12.10 29.65 15.73
CA ALA A 306 12.74 28.40 15.31
C ALA A 306 12.20 27.16 16.07
N VAL A 307 11.93 27.30 17.37
CA VAL A 307 11.31 26.23 18.17
C VAL A 307 9.86 26.02 17.77
N LEU A 308 9.08 27.09 17.57
CA LEU A 308 7.68 27.02 17.12
C LEU A 308 7.55 26.41 15.72
N SER A 309 8.48 26.73 14.80
CA SER A 309 8.46 26.24 13.42
C SER A 309 9.15 24.88 13.23
N ARG A 310 9.78 24.33 14.28
CA ARG A 310 10.67 23.16 14.22
C ARG A 310 11.76 23.29 13.15
N GLN A 311 12.27 24.50 12.91
CA GLN A 311 13.38 24.76 12.00
C GLN A 311 14.64 25.08 12.80
N ALA A 312 15.78 24.49 12.42
CA ALA A 312 17.05 24.84 13.03
C ALA A 312 17.37 26.32 12.73
N VAL A 313 17.87 27.06 13.74
CA VAL A 313 18.21 28.48 13.62
C VAL A 313 19.33 28.65 12.57
N GLU A 314 19.00 29.03 11.34
CA GLU A 314 19.99 29.48 10.37
C GLU A 314 20.35 30.94 10.68
N HIS A 315 21.53 31.16 11.24
CA HIS A 315 22.12 32.49 11.22
C HIS A 315 22.65 32.76 9.80
N GLN A 316 22.25 33.89 9.21
CA GLN A 316 22.87 34.45 8.00
C GLN A 316 24.30 34.88 8.32
N SER A 317 25.22 33.91 8.32
CA SER A 317 26.66 34.12 8.19
C SER A 317 27.19 32.87 7.50
N GLY A 318 27.56 33.05 6.23
CA GLY A 318 27.75 32.01 5.22
C GLY A 318 28.30 30.67 5.72
N ALA A 319 27.51 29.61 5.52
CA ALA A 319 28.01 28.25 5.48
C ALA A 319 27.15 27.43 4.50
N ARG A 320 27.83 26.50 3.81
CA ARG A 320 27.44 25.72 2.63
C ARG A 320 26.01 25.16 2.61
N PRO A 321 25.46 24.87 1.41
CA PRO A 321 24.16 24.21 1.27
C PRO A 321 24.12 22.97 2.16
N ALA A 322 23.12 22.94 3.03
CA ALA A 322 22.85 21.80 3.90
C ALA A 322 22.73 20.55 3.02
N ALA A 323 23.69 19.63 3.19
CA ALA A 323 23.54 18.29 2.66
C ALA A 323 22.23 17.73 3.18
N ALA A 324 21.41 17.16 2.29
CA ALA A 324 20.13 16.56 2.63
C ALA A 324 20.26 15.75 3.94
N PRO A 325 19.35 15.95 4.91
CA PRO A 325 19.46 15.26 6.19
C PRO A 325 19.58 13.77 5.90
N PRO A 326 20.58 13.08 6.48
CA PRO A 326 20.73 11.65 6.28
C PRO A 326 19.42 11.02 6.74
N GLN A 327 18.61 10.51 5.80
CA GLN A 327 17.45 9.71 6.16
C GLN A 327 18.00 8.59 7.05
N PRO A 328 17.52 8.47 8.30
CA PRO A 328 18.14 7.53 9.23
C PRO A 328 18.07 6.14 8.60
N GLU A 329 19.22 5.43 8.56
CA GLU A 329 19.34 4.08 7.98
C GLU A 329 18.23 3.11 8.47
N ILE A 330 17.68 3.42 9.65
CA ILE A 330 16.51 2.81 10.28
C ILE A 330 15.32 2.65 9.33
N TRP A 331 15.07 3.57 8.38
CA TRP A 331 13.95 3.47 7.43
C TRP A 331 14.34 2.84 6.09
N ARG A 332 15.61 2.88 5.70
CA ARG A 332 16.07 2.24 4.46
C ARG A 332 16.06 0.72 4.57
N ALA A 333 16.48 0.16 5.70
CA ALA A 333 16.53 -1.28 5.87
C ALA A 333 15.14 -1.96 5.79
N PRO A 334 14.07 -1.45 6.44
CA PRO A 334 12.71 -1.99 6.30
C PRO A 334 12.13 -1.81 4.89
N ILE A 335 12.36 -0.66 4.25
CA ILE A 335 11.84 -0.39 2.90
C ILE A 335 12.50 -1.32 1.88
N ASN A 336 13.81 -1.54 1.99
CA ASN A 336 14.53 -2.46 1.12
C ASN A 336 14.14 -3.92 1.37
N ALA A 337 13.91 -4.31 2.63
CA ALA A 337 13.38 -5.62 2.98
C ALA A 337 11.99 -5.85 2.35
N LEU A 338 11.09 -4.87 2.47
CA LEU A 338 9.75 -4.94 1.87
C LEU A 338 9.78 -5.01 0.34
N LYS A 339 10.67 -4.25 -0.32
CA LYS A 339 10.84 -4.31 -1.78
C LYS A 339 11.37 -5.66 -2.24
N ALA A 340 12.38 -6.19 -1.55
CA ALA A 340 12.95 -7.51 -1.84
C ALA A 340 11.89 -8.61 -1.70
N GLU A 341 11.04 -8.52 -0.68
CA GLU A 341 9.93 -9.45 -0.49
C GLU A 341 8.83 -9.29 -1.53
N THR A 342 8.48 -8.06 -1.92
CA THR A 342 7.48 -7.83 -2.98
C THR A 342 7.92 -8.43 -4.31
N ALA A 343 9.21 -8.28 -4.65
CA ALA A 343 9.79 -8.91 -5.84
C ALA A 343 9.77 -10.44 -5.74
N TRP A 344 10.14 -10.99 -4.58
CA TRP A 344 10.06 -12.42 -4.30
C TRP A 344 8.62 -12.96 -4.42
N PHE A 345 7.63 -12.24 -3.89
CA PHE A 345 6.22 -12.61 -4.02
C PHE A 345 5.76 -12.67 -5.47
N HIS A 346 6.22 -11.74 -6.30
CA HIS A 346 5.85 -11.69 -7.72
C HIS A 346 6.45 -12.87 -8.50
N GLU A 347 7.71 -13.19 -8.25
CA GLU A 347 8.41 -14.32 -8.88
C GLU A 347 7.82 -15.66 -8.43
N GLU A 348 7.54 -15.82 -7.14
CA GLU A 348 6.95 -17.04 -6.60
C GLU A 348 5.47 -17.20 -7.02
N ALA A 349 4.71 -16.11 -7.14
CA ALA A 349 3.35 -16.15 -7.69
C ALA A 349 3.34 -16.63 -9.14
N LYS A 350 4.29 -16.18 -9.96
CA LYS A 350 4.46 -16.67 -11.34
C LYS A 350 4.77 -18.17 -11.35
N ARG A 351 5.67 -18.63 -10.48
CA ARG A 351 6.02 -20.05 -10.34
C ARG A 351 4.84 -20.91 -9.88
N MET A 352 4.04 -20.41 -8.94
CA MET A 352 2.82 -21.08 -8.48
C MET A 352 1.75 -21.16 -9.56
N PHE A 353 1.56 -20.07 -10.30
CA PHE A 353 0.66 -20.04 -11.44
C PHE A 353 1.07 -21.09 -12.48
N GLU A 354 2.36 -21.16 -12.82
CA GLU A 354 2.88 -22.18 -13.74
C GLU A 354 2.69 -23.61 -13.21
N LEU A 355 3.03 -23.86 -11.94
CA LEU A 355 2.86 -25.18 -11.31
C LEU A 355 1.40 -25.64 -11.24
N LEU A 356 0.46 -24.72 -11.10
CA LEU A 356 -0.98 -25.00 -11.05
C LEU A 356 -1.58 -25.19 -12.45
N THR A 357 -1.20 -24.33 -13.40
CA THR A 357 -1.84 -24.27 -14.72
C THR A 357 -1.28 -25.29 -15.70
N LEU A 358 0.02 -25.57 -15.66
CA LEU A 358 0.68 -26.45 -16.61
C LEU A 358 0.12 -27.88 -16.59
N PRO A 359 -0.13 -28.53 -15.45
CA PRO A 359 -0.70 -29.88 -15.43
C PRO A 359 -2.17 -29.92 -15.86
N VAL A 360 -2.94 -28.86 -15.57
CA VAL A 360 -4.33 -28.72 -16.05
C VAL A 360 -4.36 -28.60 -17.57
N LEU A 361 -3.46 -27.79 -18.12
CA LEU A 361 -3.37 -27.54 -19.55
C LEU A 361 -2.89 -28.77 -20.34
N GLN A 362 -2.00 -29.58 -19.75
CA GLN A 362 -1.62 -30.90 -20.28
C GLN A 362 -2.82 -31.87 -20.36
N LEU A 363 -3.69 -31.88 -19.35
CA LEU A 363 -4.91 -32.70 -19.36
C LEU A 363 -5.90 -32.25 -20.44
N PHE A 364 -6.08 -30.94 -20.63
CA PHE A 364 -6.89 -30.41 -21.72
C PHE A 364 -6.33 -30.76 -23.10
N ALA A 365 -5.02 -30.61 -23.30
CA ALA A 365 -4.37 -31.00 -24.55
C ALA A 365 -4.50 -32.52 -24.83
N ALA A 366 -4.40 -33.36 -23.79
CA ALA A 366 -4.65 -34.80 -23.91
C ALA A 366 -6.10 -35.10 -24.35
N ALA A 367 -7.09 -34.41 -23.77
CA ALA A 367 -8.49 -34.55 -24.18
C ALA A 367 -8.73 -34.13 -25.64
N ILE A 368 -8.11 -33.03 -26.08
CA ILE A 368 -8.19 -32.57 -27.47
C ILE A 368 -7.51 -33.56 -28.41
N ASN A 369 -6.36 -34.13 -28.04
CA ASN A 369 -5.68 -35.16 -28.82
C ASN A 369 -6.59 -36.38 -29.09
N PHE A 370 -7.38 -36.83 -28.11
CA PHE A 370 -8.36 -37.89 -28.34
C PHE A 370 -9.38 -37.53 -29.43
N ALA A 371 -9.95 -36.33 -29.38
CA ALA A 371 -10.92 -35.87 -30.37
C ALA A 371 -10.29 -35.72 -31.77
N VAL A 372 -9.08 -35.15 -31.85
CA VAL A 372 -8.38 -34.93 -33.12
C VAL A 372 -7.95 -36.25 -33.74
N ILE A 373 -7.47 -37.22 -32.96
CA ILE A 373 -7.08 -38.53 -33.50
C ILE A 373 -8.27 -39.28 -34.09
N VAL A 374 -9.44 -39.22 -33.46
CA VAL A 374 -10.66 -39.82 -34.01
C VAL A 374 -10.96 -39.27 -35.41
N VAL A 375 -10.70 -37.99 -35.68
CA VAL A 375 -10.97 -37.34 -36.98
C VAL A 375 -9.79 -37.47 -37.96
N GLN A 376 -8.58 -37.13 -37.54
CA GLN A 376 -7.40 -36.92 -38.41
C GLN A 376 -6.35 -38.03 -38.30
N SER A 377 -6.48 -38.97 -37.35
CA SER A 377 -5.55 -40.10 -37.12
C SER A 377 -4.14 -39.73 -36.65
N HIS A 378 -3.88 -38.45 -36.37
CA HIS A 378 -2.63 -37.97 -35.76
C HIS A 378 -2.94 -37.03 -34.58
N PRO A 379 -2.10 -36.98 -33.54
CA PRO A 379 -2.27 -36.04 -32.43
C PRO A 379 -2.09 -34.58 -32.90
N MET A 380 -2.65 -33.65 -32.14
CA MET A 380 -2.51 -32.21 -32.36
C MET A 380 -1.35 -31.62 -31.56
N PHE A 381 -1.13 -32.13 -30.35
CA PHE A 381 -0.11 -31.69 -29.42
C PHE A 381 0.85 -32.83 -29.08
N GLU A 382 2.15 -32.55 -29.03
CA GLU A 382 3.14 -33.46 -28.47
C GLU A 382 3.24 -33.24 -26.96
N LEU A 383 3.00 -34.28 -26.17
CA LEU A 383 2.98 -34.23 -24.70
C LEU A 383 4.20 -34.97 -24.10
N PRO A 384 4.71 -34.56 -22.92
CA PRO A 384 4.22 -33.51 -22.03
C PRO A 384 4.86 -32.12 -22.30
N PHE A 385 4.10 -31.05 -22.03
CA PHE A 385 4.62 -29.68 -22.09
C PHE A 385 5.62 -29.38 -20.99
N THR A 386 6.66 -28.60 -21.31
CA THR A 386 7.73 -28.26 -20.35
C THR A 386 7.55 -26.90 -19.68
N SER A 387 6.85 -25.96 -20.30
CA SER A 387 6.55 -24.63 -19.76
C SER A 387 5.23 -24.06 -20.31
N LEU A 388 4.74 -22.96 -19.72
CA LEU A 388 3.60 -22.22 -20.26
C LEU A 388 3.87 -21.64 -21.66
N ASP A 389 5.11 -21.23 -21.92
CA ASP A 389 5.53 -20.67 -23.21
C ASP A 389 5.46 -21.72 -24.33
N ASP A 390 5.78 -22.98 -24.00
CA ASP A 390 5.66 -24.14 -24.88
C ASP A 390 4.20 -24.36 -25.32
N VAL A 391 3.25 -24.18 -24.39
CA VAL A 391 1.82 -24.29 -24.74
C VAL A 391 1.34 -23.14 -25.61
N LEU A 392 1.75 -21.91 -25.31
CA LEU A 392 1.40 -20.75 -26.11
C LEU A 392 1.99 -20.84 -27.53
N ALA A 393 3.19 -21.39 -27.67
CA ALA A 393 3.84 -21.62 -28.97
C ALA A 393 3.15 -22.72 -29.78
N THR A 394 2.64 -23.76 -29.12
CA THR A 394 2.04 -24.93 -29.77
C THR A 394 0.54 -24.76 -30.02
N THR A 395 -0.12 -23.80 -29.35
CA THR A 395 -1.54 -23.49 -29.59
C THR A 395 -1.68 -22.79 -30.95
N PRO A 396 -2.31 -23.41 -31.97
CA PRO A 396 -2.47 -22.75 -33.25
C PRO A 396 -3.47 -21.60 -33.07
N THR A 397 -2.98 -20.37 -33.17
CA THR A 397 -3.82 -19.19 -33.29
C THR A 397 -4.60 -19.28 -34.60
N TRP A 398 -5.85 -19.73 -34.52
CA TRP A 398 -6.78 -19.83 -35.66
C TRP A 398 -6.98 -18.51 -36.43
N PHE A 399 -6.46 -17.37 -35.95
CA PHE A 399 -6.54 -16.06 -36.59
C PHE A 399 -5.30 -15.59 -37.36
N HIS A 400 -4.18 -16.32 -37.34
CA HIS A 400 -3.04 -16.01 -38.20
C HIS A 400 -2.52 -17.27 -38.88
N ALA A 401 -3.03 -17.53 -40.08
CA ALA A 401 -2.30 -18.30 -41.05
C ALA A 401 -0.99 -17.56 -41.35
N ARG A 402 0.13 -18.05 -40.81
CA ARG A 402 1.46 -17.79 -41.37
C ARG A 402 1.99 -19.07 -41.97
N PRO A 403 2.56 -19.00 -43.19
CA PRO A 403 3.02 -20.18 -43.89
C PRO A 403 4.19 -20.79 -43.14
N SER A 404 4.22 -22.12 -43.18
CA SER A 404 5.32 -22.98 -42.74
C SER A 404 6.66 -22.43 -43.20
N HIS A 405 7.44 -21.87 -42.27
CA HIS A 405 8.86 -21.71 -42.47
C HIS A 405 9.51 -23.09 -42.37
N GLU A 406 9.68 -23.67 -43.56
CA GLU A 406 10.63 -24.70 -43.93
C GLU A 406 11.95 -24.48 -43.16
N LYS A 407 12.16 -25.22 -42.07
CA LYS A 407 13.50 -25.53 -41.57
C LYS A 407 14.10 -26.56 -42.53
N ARG A 408 14.35 -26.12 -43.77
CA ARG A 408 15.25 -26.84 -44.66
C ARG A 408 16.64 -26.63 -44.10
N GLU A 409 17.26 -27.74 -43.73
CA GLU A 409 18.70 -27.83 -43.55
C GLU A 409 19.41 -26.96 -44.61
N LYS A 410 20.34 -26.13 -44.17
CA LYS A 410 21.43 -25.64 -45.03
C LYS A 410 22.34 -26.83 -45.38
N GLY A 411 21.80 -27.78 -46.14
CA GLY A 411 22.57 -28.71 -46.93
C GLY A 411 23.19 -27.90 -48.06
N ARG A 412 24.51 -27.65 -47.95
CA ARG A 412 25.33 -27.14 -49.04
C ARG A 412 24.97 -27.91 -50.31
N MET A 413 24.43 -27.20 -51.30
CA MET A 413 24.31 -27.70 -52.66
C MET A 413 25.74 -27.89 -53.17
N ARG A 414 26.28 -29.12 -53.08
CA ARG A 414 27.53 -29.48 -53.75
C ARG A 414 27.24 -29.53 -55.24
N THR A 415 27.81 -28.59 -55.98
CA THR A 415 27.85 -28.70 -57.44
C THR A 415 28.85 -29.79 -57.83
N PRO A 416 28.72 -30.41 -59.02
CA PRO A 416 29.57 -31.54 -59.45
C PRO A 416 31.07 -31.24 -59.61
N MET A 417 31.54 -30.05 -59.20
CA MET A 417 32.93 -29.61 -59.36
C MET A 417 33.64 -29.29 -58.03
N ASP A 418 33.06 -29.62 -56.87
CA ASP A 418 33.78 -29.48 -55.60
C ASP A 418 34.88 -30.56 -55.47
N PRO A 419 36.17 -30.17 -55.29
CA PRO A 419 37.27 -31.11 -55.19
C PRO A 419 37.17 -31.95 -53.92
N MET A 420 37.28 -33.28 -54.05
CA MET A 420 37.31 -34.19 -52.90
C MET A 420 38.54 -33.93 -52.02
N PRO A 421 38.39 -33.84 -50.70
CA PRO A 421 39.53 -33.75 -49.79
C PRO A 421 40.30 -35.08 -49.82
N ARG A 422 41.60 -35.00 -50.11
CA ARG A 422 42.52 -36.13 -50.03
C ARG A 422 42.51 -36.69 -48.61
N ILE A 423 42.21 -37.98 -48.50
CA ILE A 423 42.39 -38.77 -47.29
C ILE A 423 43.91 -38.86 -47.05
N ALA A 424 44.36 -38.35 -45.92
CA ALA A 424 45.68 -38.68 -45.38
C ALA A 424 45.51 -39.79 -44.34
N SER A 425 46.42 -40.77 -44.45
CA SER A 425 46.58 -42.06 -43.75
C SER A 425 45.49 -43.09 -43.95
#